data_AF-A0A373LWY3-F1
#
_entry.id   AF-A0A373LWY3-F1
#
_cell.length_a   1.000
_cell.length_b   1.000
_cell.length_c   1.000
_cell.angle_alpha   90.00
_cell.angle_beta   90.00
_cell.angle_gamma   90.00
#
_symmetry.space_group_name_H-M   'P 1'
#
loop_
_entity.id
_entity.type
_entity.pdbx_description
1 polymer ?
#
loop_
_entity_poly.entity_id
_entity_poly.type
_entity_poly.pdbx_seq_one_letter_code
_entity_poly.pdbx_strand_id
1 'polypeptide(L)'
;MADHTLLDPSWFAYDTPGLWNNYTHNGLLYLYTSDGEQKSRWIQMIRDKKPDQVEAGCSECRQGILLRVLGKSGDAVYDYFEDIAREV
;
A
#
# COMPACT_ATOMS: atom_id res chain seq x y z
N MET A 1 -4.74 12.23 7.64
CA MET A 1 -5.13 11.62 6.35
C MET A 1 -6.60 11.23 6.45
N ALA A 2 -7.36 11.32 5.36
CA ALA A 2 -8.68 10.71 5.28
C ALA A 2 -8.64 9.68 4.15
N ASP A 3 -9.11 8.47 4.43
CA ASP A 3 -9.34 7.42 3.44
C ASP A 3 -10.85 7.19 3.34
N HIS A 4 -11.38 7.19 2.11
CA HIS A 4 -12.79 6.97 1.84
C HIS A 4 -12.92 5.88 0.79
N THR A 5 -12.98 4.62 1.25
CA THR A 5 -13.11 3.46 0.37
C THR A 5 -14.57 3.11 0.16
N LEU A 6 -15.04 3.18 -1.09
CA LEU A 6 -16.36 2.72 -1.51
C LEU A 6 -16.21 1.43 -2.35
N LEU A 7 -16.86 0.36 -1.90
CA LEU A 7 -17.00 -0.88 -2.65
C LEU A 7 -18.48 -1.09 -3.00
N ASP A 8 -18.83 -0.84 -4.27
CA ASP A 8 -20.17 -1.05 -4.80
C ASP A 8 -20.10 -1.74 -6.18
N PRO A 9 -20.14 -3.08 -6.19
CA PRO A 9 -20.10 -3.87 -7.43
C PRO A 9 -21.31 -3.67 -8.33
N SER A 10 -22.42 -3.13 -7.81
CA SER A 10 -23.59 -2.79 -8.63
C SER A 10 -23.33 -1.56 -9.50
N TRP A 11 -22.34 -0.75 -9.11
CA TRP A 11 -22.02 0.51 -9.75
C TRP A 11 -20.69 0.47 -10.54
N PHE A 12 -19.72 -0.35 -10.11
CA PHE A 12 -18.40 -0.46 -10.77
C PHE A 12 -17.90 -1.90 -10.93
N ALA A 13 -17.22 -2.17 -12.04
CA ALA A 13 -16.43 -3.38 -12.24
C ALA A 13 -14.99 -3.18 -11.73
N TYR A 14 -14.60 -3.99 -10.73
CA TYR A 14 -13.33 -3.82 -10.01
C TYR A 14 -12.12 -4.52 -10.67
N ASP A 15 -12.35 -5.36 -11.69
CA ASP A 15 -11.32 -6.10 -12.42
C ASP A 15 -10.54 -5.24 -13.44
N THR A 16 -10.83 -3.94 -13.50
CA THR A 16 -10.22 -2.99 -14.44
C THR A 16 -8.93 -2.34 -13.90
N PRO A 17 -8.00 -1.92 -14.80
CA PRO A 17 -6.86 -1.09 -14.42
C PRO A 17 -7.30 0.20 -13.72
N GLY A 18 -6.61 0.56 -12.63
CA GLY A 18 -6.97 1.70 -11.78
C GLY A 18 -7.84 1.34 -10.56
N LEU A 19 -8.43 0.15 -10.55
CA LEU A 19 -9.10 -0.45 -9.38
C LEU A 19 -8.30 -1.67 -8.90
N TRP A 20 -8.94 -2.84 -8.80
CA TRP A 20 -8.32 -4.03 -8.24
C TRP A 20 -7.63 -4.86 -9.33
N ASN A 21 -7.92 -4.64 -10.61
CA ASN A 21 -7.18 -5.23 -11.74
C ASN A 21 -6.95 -6.75 -11.57
N ASN A 22 -8.02 -7.49 -11.29
CA ASN A 22 -8.06 -8.92 -11.01
C ASN A 22 -7.38 -9.37 -9.71
N TYR A 23 -6.78 -8.49 -8.92
CA TYR A 23 -6.36 -8.81 -7.55
C TYR A 23 -7.59 -8.94 -6.63
N THR A 24 -7.41 -9.68 -5.53
CA THR A 24 -8.49 -10.04 -4.62
C THR A 24 -8.31 -9.45 -3.22
N HIS A 25 -7.15 -8.86 -2.95
CA HIS A 25 -6.82 -8.23 -1.67
C HIS A 25 -6.27 -6.83 -1.91
N ASN A 26 -6.77 -5.86 -1.15
CA ASN A 26 -6.33 -4.47 -1.16
C ASN A 26 -5.82 -4.12 0.24
N GLY A 27 -4.56 -3.65 0.31
CA GLY A 27 -3.92 -3.21 1.54
C GLY A 27 -3.63 -1.71 1.51
N LEU A 28 -3.74 -1.07 2.68
CA LEU A 28 -3.32 0.30 2.91
C LEU A 28 -2.51 0.35 4.20
N LEU A 29 -1.32 0.94 4.13
CA LEU A 29 -0.49 1.24 5.29
C LEU A 29 -0.10 2.72 5.26
N TYR A 30 -0.32 3.41 6.37
CA TYR A 30 0.09 4.80 6.54
C TYR A 30 1.13 4.89 7.67
N LEU A 31 2.30 5.43 7.37
CA LEU A 31 3.36 5.67 8.35
C LEU A 31 3.48 7.16 8.60
N TYR A 32 3.25 7.56 9.85
CA TYR A 32 3.27 8.95 10.25
C TYR A 32 4.70 9.41 10.57
N THR A 33 5.12 10.53 9.98
CA THR A 33 6.28 11.29 10.43
C THR A 33 6.20 12.73 9.91
N SER A 34 6.73 13.68 10.66
CA SER A 34 6.97 15.04 10.19
C SER A 34 8.34 15.24 9.54
N ASP A 35 9.24 14.26 9.65
CA ASP A 35 10.61 14.33 9.11
C ASP A 35 10.67 13.90 7.64
N GLY A 36 11.03 14.82 6.75
CA GLY A 36 11.14 14.57 5.32
C GLY A 36 12.27 13.60 4.92
N GLU A 37 13.37 13.55 5.67
CA GLU A 37 14.44 12.58 5.41
C GLU A 37 13.98 11.17 5.77
N GLN A 38 13.26 11.03 6.89
CA GLN A 38 12.67 9.76 7.28
C GLN A 38 11.66 9.26 6.25
N LYS A 39 10.81 10.13 5.70
CA LYS A 39 9.88 9.75 4.60
C LYS A 39 10.64 9.22 3.39
N SER A 40 11.72 9.89 2.97
CA SER A 40 12.53 9.49 1.81
C SER A 40 13.19 8.13 2.05
N ARG A 41 13.73 7.90 3.25
CA ARG A 41 14.31 6.61 3.66
C ARG A 41 13.29 5.49 3.63
N TRP A 42 12.10 5.72 4.19
CA TRP A 42 11.03 4.71 4.18
C TRP A 42 10.52 4.40 2.78
N ILE A 43 10.36 5.39 1.90
CA ILE A 43 9.97 5.15 0.50
C ILE A 43 11.00 4.26 -0.20
N GLN A 44 12.28 4.51 0.00
CA GLN A 44 13.34 3.69 -0.60
C GLN A 44 13.32 2.26 -0.03
N MET A 45 13.25 2.11 1.29
CA MET A 45 13.17 0.78 1.95
C MET A 45 11.96 -0.02 1.45
N ILE A 46 10.79 0.60 1.33
CA ILE A 46 9.57 -0.05 0.83
C ILE A 46 9.77 -0.51 -0.62
N ARG A 47 10.39 0.30 -1.47
CA ARG A 47 10.68 -0.10 -2.87
C ARG A 47 11.62 -1.28 -2.94
N ASP A 48 12.70 -1.27 -2.14
CA ASP A 48 13.72 -2.30 -2.16
C ASP A 48 13.21 -3.65 -1.62
N LYS A 49 12.23 -3.62 -0.71
CA LYS A 49 11.61 -4.80 -0.11
C LYS A 49 10.37 -5.31 -0.82
N LYS A 50 9.88 -4.63 -1.87
CA LYS A 50 8.63 -5.02 -2.52
C LYS A 50 8.73 -6.47 -3.04
N PRO A 51 7.94 -7.42 -2.53
CA PRO A 51 7.99 -8.78 -3.04
C PRO A 51 7.30 -8.88 -4.41
N ASP A 52 7.68 -9.87 -5.22
CA ASP A 52 7.12 -10.07 -6.57
C ASP A 52 5.64 -10.43 -6.56
N GLN A 53 5.18 -11.06 -5.49
CA GLN A 53 3.81 -11.56 -5.32
C GLN A 53 2.74 -10.47 -5.08
N VAL A 54 3.15 -9.21 -4.92
CA VAL A 54 2.25 -8.06 -4.72
C VAL A 54 2.55 -6.94 -5.69
N GLU A 55 1.53 -6.17 -6.02
CA GLU A 55 1.69 -4.85 -6.64
C GLU A 55 1.64 -3.79 -5.57
N ALA A 56 2.61 -2.88 -5.54
CA ALA A 56 2.70 -1.87 -4.50
C ALA A 56 3.11 -0.52 -5.05
N GLY A 57 2.51 0.52 -4.48
CA GLY A 57 2.87 1.92 -4.74
C GLY A 57 2.99 2.67 -3.42
N CYS A 58 4.04 3.48 -3.29
CA CYS A 58 4.28 4.30 -2.11
C CYS A 58 4.53 5.76 -2.52
N SER A 59 3.96 6.70 -1.76
CA SER A 59 4.14 8.13 -2.01
C SER A 59 4.15 8.95 -0.72
N GLU A 60 4.78 10.12 -0.79
CA GLU A 60 4.79 11.08 0.31
C GLU A 60 3.41 11.72 0.51
N CYS A 61 3.04 11.86 1.78
CA CYS A 61 1.90 12.64 2.23
C CYS A 61 2.38 13.85 3.06
N ARG A 62 1.47 14.79 3.32
CA ARG A 62 1.76 15.98 4.14
C ARG A 62 2.46 15.64 5.48
N GLN A 63 2.01 14.58 6.17
CA GLN A 63 2.54 14.15 7.47
C GLN A 63 2.87 12.66 7.53
N GLY A 64 3.56 12.14 6.53
CA GLY A 64 3.99 10.75 6.52
C GLY A 64 4.10 10.22 5.11
N ILE A 65 3.97 8.91 4.96
CA ILE A 65 3.91 8.23 3.67
C ILE A 65 2.71 7.29 3.62
N LEU A 66 2.20 7.06 2.40
CA LEU A 66 1.12 6.13 2.13
C LEU A 66 1.63 5.03 1.22
N LEU A 67 1.42 3.78 1.64
CA LEU A 67 1.64 2.58 0.86
C LEU A 67 0.28 1.93 0.53
N ARG A 68 0.07 1.64 -0.75
CA ARG A 68 -1.07 0.87 -1.27
C ARG A 68 -0.55 -0.42 -1.89
N VAL A 69 -1.23 -1.53 -1.60
CA VAL A 69 -0.82 -2.86 -2.05
C VAL A 69 -2.02 -3.60 -2.63
N LEU A 70 -1.81 -4.31 -3.74
CA LEU A 70 -2.73 -5.30 -4.27
C LEU A 70 -2.08 -6.67 -4.24
N GLY A 71 -2.82 -7.68 -3.80
CA GLY A 71 -2.34 -9.05 -3.68
C GLY A 71 -3.38 -10.09 -4.09
N LYS A 72 -2.92 -11.30 -4.38
CA LYS A 72 -3.79 -12.47 -4.64
C LYS A 72 -4.13 -13.25 -3.38
N SER A 73 -3.39 -13.04 -2.29
CA SER A 73 -3.63 -13.58 -0.96
C SER A 73 -3.48 -12.50 0.11
N GLY A 74 -4.17 -12.69 1.23
CA GLY A 74 -4.04 -11.83 2.40
C GLY A 74 -2.65 -11.94 3.03
N ASP A 75 -2.12 -13.16 3.16
CA ASP A 75 -0.81 -13.43 3.75
C ASP A 75 0.31 -12.67 3.03
N ALA A 76 0.31 -12.66 1.69
CA ALA A 76 1.30 -11.93 0.91
C ALA A 76 1.30 -10.42 1.19
N VAL A 77 0.13 -9.83 1.45
CA VAL A 77 -0.01 -8.41 1.81
C VAL A 77 0.39 -8.20 3.27
N TYR A 78 -0.01 -9.10 4.16
CA TYR A 78 0.27 -9.03 5.59
C TYR A 78 1.77 -9.15 5.87
N ASP A 79 2.44 -10.18 5.34
CA ASP A 79 3.87 -10.42 5.54
C ASP A 79 4.70 -9.22 5.07
N TYR A 80 4.32 -8.62 3.94
CA TYR A 80 4.98 -7.42 3.43
C TYR A 80 4.81 -6.22 4.37
N PHE A 81 3.63 -6.03 4.96
CA PHE A 81 3.42 -4.99 5.96
C PHE A 81 4.18 -5.28 7.27
N GLU A 82 4.25 -6.55 7.68
CA GLU A 82 5.01 -6.95 8.87
C GLU A 82 6.50 -6.66 8.71
N ASP A 83 7.08 -6.98 7.55
CA ASP A 83 8.47 -6.70 7.21
C ASP A 83 8.79 -5.20 7.26
N ILE A 84 7.87 -4.36 6.78
CA ILE A 84 7.99 -2.90 6.86
C ILE A 84 7.88 -2.43 8.32
N ALA A 85 6.91 -2.94 9.06
CA ALA A 85 6.64 -2.53 10.44
C ALA A 85 7.82 -2.80 11.39
N ARG A 86 8.65 -3.79 11.09
CA ARG A 86 9.85 -4.12 11.88
C ARG A 86 10.99 -3.09 11.73
N GLU A 87 10.91 -2.20 10.75
CA GLU A 87 12.00 -1.25 10.40
C GLU A 87 11.63 0.22 10.57
N VAL A 88 10.41 0.52 11.06
CA VAL A 88 9.88 1.89 11.18
C VAL A 88 9.71 2.35 12.61
#